data_AF-A0A517L3C5-F1
#
_entry.id   AF-A0A517L3C5-F1
#
_cell.length_a   1.000
_cell.length_b   1.000
_cell.length_c   1.000
_cell.angle_alpha   90.00
_cell.angle_beta   90.00
_cell.angle_gamma   90.00
#
_symmetry.space_group_name_H-M   'P 1'
#
loop_
_entity.id
_entity.type
_entity.pdbx_description
1 polymer ?
#
loop_
_entity_poly.entity_id
_entity_poly.type
_entity_poly.pdbx_seq_one_letter_code
_entity_poly.pdbx_strand_id
1 'polypeptide(L)'
;MRGFFRRVVASAKRKLSRKGVNPKPLQAQSDLLAPVSASVATPAMNLVVNRPQDVPQAPLTGGFATAEAAAPSPTLQIALVNHTARAVNCYVTGQAINNNYAVYLLRSDGQTPYYPTSPPSTGTALSAECSISVPAGTRTITIPQTAGGRIWFAIGSTLTFLLNPGPALVEPSVTNEADPNINISWAFAEFTWNSEQLYANITYVDFVAFPIALSLTNTSGKVTTVEGMNASGLDTICSDLQAQSSTDGVAGWRNLVVTANGKNLRALSPNNGMMMHPGDFQNYYDSYVNEVWQRYTTQPLTIAADAFNASGQTSTSSGQLVLGGESFAKPTTADIFSSNSGPFETGSGELRNQIIPQLAAAFNRSTLLSSSKQPTAVSQFYQDRITNHYSRIVHAANAGGKGYAFPYDDVEGEGGDQSGFVNDVNPKLLTVTVGGL
;
A
#
# COMPACT_ATOMS: atom_id res chain seq x y z
N MET A 1 -19.92 12.90 -40.20
CA MET A 1 -19.13 13.24 -41.41
C MET A 1 -17.99 12.24 -41.49
N ARG A 2 -18.13 11.23 -42.35
CA ARG A 2 -17.36 11.04 -43.61
C ARG A 2 -15.87 10.78 -43.38
N GLY A 3 -15.42 9.59 -43.81
CA GLY A 3 -14.04 9.11 -43.66
C GLY A 3 -13.10 9.51 -44.81
N PHE A 4 -12.13 8.60 -45.03
CA PHE A 4 -11.17 8.42 -46.15
C PHE A 4 -9.69 8.78 -45.90
N PHE A 5 -8.83 7.73 -45.84
CA PHE A 5 -7.62 7.41 -46.67
C PHE A 5 -6.59 6.57 -45.85
N ARG A 6 -6.53 5.23 -45.99
CA ARG A 6 -5.74 4.36 -46.92
C ARG A 6 -4.20 4.59 -46.85
N ARG A 7 -3.35 3.68 -46.34
CA ARG A 7 -2.82 2.35 -46.81
C ARG A 7 -1.83 2.38 -48.00
N VAL A 8 -0.74 1.62 -47.81
CA VAL A 8 0.17 0.88 -48.76
C VAL A 8 1.56 1.49 -49.04
N VAL A 9 2.65 0.76 -48.69
CA VAL A 9 3.66 0.20 -49.63
C VAL A 9 4.36 -1.02 -48.99
N ALA A 10 4.57 -2.07 -49.79
CA ALA A 10 5.36 -3.26 -49.49
C ALA A 10 6.48 -3.48 -50.53
N SER A 11 7.58 -4.10 -50.08
CA SER A 11 8.51 -5.02 -50.79
C SER A 11 9.56 -4.48 -51.79
N ALA A 12 10.82 -4.89 -51.56
CA ALA A 12 11.83 -5.11 -52.60
C ALA A 12 12.54 -6.46 -52.40
N LYS A 13 12.63 -7.22 -53.50
CA LYS A 13 13.02 -8.64 -53.68
C LYS A 13 14.54 -8.88 -53.78
N ARG A 14 14.98 -10.13 -53.55
CA ARG A 14 15.99 -10.81 -54.40
C ARG A 14 15.71 -12.32 -54.60
N LYS A 15 15.82 -12.73 -55.86
CA LYS A 15 15.81 -14.08 -56.50
C LYS A 15 17.11 -14.86 -56.17
N LEU A 16 17.35 -16.18 -56.34
CA LEU A 16 16.84 -17.26 -57.21
C LEU A 16 17.45 -18.65 -56.77
N SER A 17 16.73 -19.74 -57.04
CA SER A 17 17.17 -21.11 -57.45
C SER A 17 17.74 -22.18 -56.48
N ARG A 18 16.88 -23.20 -56.24
CA ARG A 18 17.07 -24.68 -56.23
C ARG A 18 18.48 -25.27 -56.09
N LYS A 19 18.67 -26.08 -55.04
CA LYS A 19 18.99 -27.54 -55.06
C LYS A 19 18.95 -28.08 -53.63
N GLY A 20 18.24 -29.18 -53.41
CA GLY A 20 18.04 -29.76 -52.08
C GLY A 20 19.19 -30.66 -51.64
N VAL A 21 19.43 -30.70 -50.33
CA VAL A 21 19.86 -31.85 -49.51
C VAL A 21 19.45 -31.51 -48.06
N ASN A 22 18.73 -32.41 -47.39
CA ASN A 22 18.38 -32.34 -45.97
C ASN A 22 19.63 -32.53 -45.09
N PRO A 23 19.68 -31.83 -43.93
CA PRO A 23 20.01 -32.52 -42.69
C PRO A 23 19.05 -32.21 -41.54
N LYS A 24 18.93 -33.23 -40.68
CA LYS A 24 18.09 -33.38 -39.48
C LYS A 24 18.17 -32.17 -38.51
N PRO A 25 17.07 -31.80 -37.82
CA PRO A 25 17.14 -30.90 -36.69
C PRO A 25 17.67 -31.63 -35.45
N LEU A 26 18.71 -31.05 -34.82
CA LEU A 26 19.20 -31.44 -33.51
C LEU A 26 18.16 -31.07 -32.44
N GLN A 27 17.62 -32.10 -31.80
CA GLN A 27 17.04 -32.03 -30.46
C GLN A 27 18.20 -31.96 -29.44
N ALA A 28 18.07 -31.07 -28.46
CA ALA A 28 18.72 -31.20 -27.16
C ALA A 28 17.55 -31.19 -26.14
N GLN A 29 16.99 -32.35 -25.81
CA GLN A 29 17.37 -33.20 -24.67
C GLN A 29 17.38 -32.46 -23.33
N SER A 30 16.21 -32.58 -22.69
CA SER A 30 15.96 -32.55 -21.27
C SER A 30 16.69 -33.70 -20.56
N ASP A 31 17.58 -33.37 -19.63
CA ASP A 31 18.09 -34.36 -18.68
C ASP A 31 17.39 -34.19 -17.32
N LEU A 32 16.69 -35.26 -16.96
CA LEU A 32 16.20 -35.58 -15.63
C LEU A 32 17.37 -35.99 -14.75
N LEU A 33 17.48 -35.42 -13.55
CA LEU A 33 18.07 -36.09 -12.40
C LEU A 33 17.08 -36.07 -11.24
N ALA A 34 16.75 -37.28 -10.79
CA ALA A 34 15.83 -37.64 -9.72
C ALA A 34 16.31 -37.18 -8.32
N PRO A 35 15.40 -37.12 -7.32
CA PRO A 35 15.68 -36.51 -6.02
C PRO A 35 16.45 -37.47 -5.11
N VAL A 36 17.42 -36.93 -4.37
CA VAL A 36 18.03 -37.61 -3.23
C VAL A 36 17.43 -37.03 -1.96
N SER A 37 16.61 -37.84 -1.29
CA SER A 37 16.13 -37.58 0.07
C SER A 37 17.28 -37.73 1.06
N ALA A 38 17.56 -36.67 1.81
CA ALA A 38 18.28 -36.75 3.07
C ALA A 38 17.53 -35.89 4.10
N SER A 39 16.93 -36.56 5.08
CA SER A 39 16.27 -35.92 6.22
C SER A 39 17.32 -35.35 7.16
N VAL A 40 17.28 -34.04 7.39
CA VAL A 40 17.83 -33.40 8.59
C VAL A 40 16.81 -32.37 9.05
N ALA A 41 16.40 -32.50 10.31
CA ALA A 41 15.39 -31.67 10.95
C ALA A 41 15.73 -30.17 10.85
N THR A 42 14.84 -29.39 10.25
CA THR A 42 14.88 -27.92 10.23
C THR A 42 13.95 -27.36 11.30
N PRO A 43 14.43 -26.47 12.19
CA PRO A 43 13.55 -25.68 13.04
C PRO A 43 12.86 -24.60 12.20
N ALA A 44 11.64 -24.26 12.58
CA ALA A 44 10.78 -23.29 11.93
C ALA A 44 11.45 -21.92 11.78
N MET A 45 11.91 -21.62 10.57
CA MET A 45 12.16 -20.28 10.06
C MET A 45 11.72 -20.29 8.60
N ASN A 46 10.63 -19.58 8.29
CA ASN A 46 10.33 -18.97 6.99
C ASN A 46 8.89 -18.45 6.99
N LEU A 47 8.72 -17.18 7.40
CA LEU A 47 7.64 -16.27 7.00
C LEU A 47 8.14 -14.82 7.18
N VAL A 48 9.40 -14.59 6.82
CA VAL A 48 9.97 -13.26 6.64
C VAL A 48 10.77 -13.39 5.36
N VAL A 49 10.15 -13.14 4.20
CA VAL A 49 10.81 -12.87 2.91
C VAL A 49 9.73 -12.53 1.87
N ASN A 50 9.94 -11.38 1.22
CA ASN A 50 9.36 -10.94 -0.04
C ASN A 50 7.86 -10.63 -0.09
N ARG A 51 7.49 -9.45 0.43
CA ARG A 51 6.51 -8.64 -0.31
C ARG A 51 7.28 -8.01 -1.48
N PRO A 52 6.91 -8.21 -2.75
CA PRO A 52 7.27 -7.25 -3.78
C PRO A 52 6.77 -5.90 -3.28
N GLN A 53 7.65 -4.90 -3.17
CA GLN A 53 7.22 -3.53 -2.88
C GLN A 53 6.40 -2.91 -4.02
N ASP A 54 6.14 -3.69 -5.07
CA ASP A 54 5.19 -3.40 -6.13
C ASP A 54 3.78 -3.79 -5.70
N VAL A 55 3.17 -3.02 -4.79
CA VAL A 55 1.75 -2.73 -5.01
C VAL A 55 1.78 -1.65 -6.08
N PRO A 56 1.32 -1.90 -7.32
CA PRO A 56 1.20 -0.84 -8.30
C PRO A 56 0.21 0.17 -7.71
N GLN A 57 0.69 1.38 -7.41
CA GLN A 57 -0.22 2.53 -7.38
C GLN A 57 -0.95 2.52 -8.73
N ALA A 58 -2.28 2.60 -8.69
CA ALA A 58 -3.07 2.67 -9.91
C ALA A 58 -2.53 3.81 -10.80
N PRO A 59 -2.45 3.62 -12.14
CA PRO A 59 -2.00 4.68 -13.03
C PRO A 59 -2.98 5.86 -12.92
N LEU A 60 -2.50 6.99 -12.40
CA LEU A 60 -3.27 8.22 -12.27
C LEU A 60 -3.50 8.82 -13.66
N THR A 61 -4.65 8.51 -14.27
CA THR A 61 -5.08 9.15 -15.53
C THR A 61 -5.74 10.50 -15.24
N GLY A 62 -4.92 11.51 -14.93
CA GLY A 62 -5.35 12.90 -14.82
C GLY A 62 -4.62 13.77 -15.84
N GLY A 63 -5.11 13.84 -17.07
CA GLY A 63 -4.54 14.75 -18.08
C GLY A 63 -5.27 16.08 -18.09
N PHE A 64 -4.56 17.21 -17.93
CA PHE A 64 -4.84 18.48 -18.64
C PHE A 64 -3.64 19.46 -18.64
N ALA A 65 -3.46 20.07 -19.82
CA ALA A 65 -2.77 21.34 -20.17
C ALA A 65 -1.25 21.49 -19.96
N THR A 66 -0.54 21.46 -21.10
CA THR A 66 0.88 21.78 -21.27
C THR A 66 1.14 23.30 -21.18
N ALA A 67 1.67 23.74 -20.05
CA ALA A 67 2.75 24.71 -20.06
C ALA A 67 4.03 23.93 -19.71
N GLU A 68 5.10 24.08 -20.49
CA GLU A 68 6.39 23.42 -20.23
C GLU A 68 6.97 24.03 -18.95
N ALA A 69 6.56 23.47 -17.81
CA ALA A 69 7.10 23.82 -16.51
C ALA A 69 8.58 23.41 -16.50
N ALA A 70 9.44 24.28 -15.96
CA ALA A 70 10.84 23.93 -15.72
C ALA A 70 10.89 22.62 -14.93
N ALA A 71 11.78 21.71 -15.33
CA ALA A 71 11.94 20.43 -14.64
C ALA A 71 12.08 20.68 -13.12
N PRO A 72 11.32 19.98 -12.28
CA PRO A 72 11.37 20.21 -10.86
C PRO A 72 12.76 19.97 -10.29
N SER A 73 13.09 20.68 -9.19
CA SER A 73 14.38 20.55 -8.51
C SER A 73 14.70 19.07 -8.23
N PRO A 74 15.97 18.62 -8.40
CA PRO A 74 16.37 17.24 -8.11
C PRO A 74 16.25 16.90 -6.61
N THR A 75 15.97 17.90 -5.79
CA THR A 75 15.76 17.77 -4.34
C THR A 75 14.50 18.52 -3.90
N LEU A 76 13.91 18.09 -2.79
CA LEU A 76 12.75 18.72 -2.17
C LEU A 76 13.02 18.95 -0.68
N GLN A 77 12.63 20.12 -0.16
CA GLN A 77 12.65 20.40 1.28
C GLN A 77 11.44 19.78 1.96
N ILE A 78 11.66 19.19 3.14
CA ILE A 78 10.62 18.72 4.03
C ILE A 78 10.78 19.42 5.38
N ALA A 79 9.70 20.03 5.86
CA ALA A 79 9.61 20.54 7.23
C ALA A 79 9.08 19.44 8.15
N LEU A 80 9.92 18.94 9.05
CA LEU A 80 9.52 18.02 10.11
C LEU A 80 9.06 18.84 11.30
N VAL A 81 7.78 18.76 11.63
CA VAL A 81 7.18 19.49 12.76
C VAL A 81 6.91 18.50 13.89
N ASN A 82 7.39 18.81 15.09
CA ASN A 82 7.22 17.98 16.27
C ASN A 82 6.38 18.72 17.30
N HIS A 83 5.14 18.26 17.48
CA HIS A 83 4.20 18.73 18.51
C HIS A 83 4.26 17.90 19.79
N THR A 84 5.17 16.92 19.88
CA THR A 84 5.36 16.15 21.10
C THR A 84 6.22 16.92 22.11
N ALA A 85 6.11 16.55 23.39
CA ALA A 85 6.84 17.23 24.47
C ALA A 85 8.36 16.95 24.48
N ARG A 86 8.86 16.04 23.64
CA ARG A 86 10.27 15.61 23.62
C ARG A 86 10.79 15.58 22.19
N ALA A 87 12.11 15.55 22.02
CA ALA A 87 12.67 15.29 20.70
C ALA A 87 12.25 13.90 20.19
N VAL A 88 11.96 13.80 18.89
CA VAL A 88 11.66 12.54 18.19
C VAL A 88 12.81 12.19 17.25
N ASN A 89 13.04 10.90 17.03
CA ASN A 89 14.03 10.44 16.06
C ASN A 89 13.35 10.22 14.72
N CYS A 90 13.85 10.87 13.67
CA CYS A 90 13.35 10.72 12.31
C CYS A 90 14.33 9.92 11.45
N TYR A 91 13.81 9.14 10.51
CA TYR A 91 14.59 8.44 9.49
C TYR A 91 13.89 8.63 8.14
N VAL A 92 14.65 8.74 7.06
CA VAL A 92 14.09 8.76 5.71
C VAL A 92 14.73 7.63 4.91
N THR A 93 13.91 6.80 4.30
CA THR A 93 14.32 5.65 3.46
C THR A 93 13.66 5.75 2.09
N GLY A 94 14.23 5.07 1.09
CA GLY A 94 13.61 4.92 -0.23
C GLY A 94 14.61 4.51 -1.30
N GLN A 95 14.22 4.63 -2.57
CA GLN A 95 15.08 4.41 -3.73
C GLN A 95 15.38 5.73 -4.45
N ALA A 96 16.65 6.10 -4.55
CA ALA A 96 17.06 7.34 -5.19
C ALA A 96 16.95 7.22 -6.72
N ILE A 97 15.94 7.86 -7.32
CA ILE A 97 15.61 7.75 -8.75
C ILE A 97 16.81 8.12 -9.62
N ASN A 98 17.49 9.21 -9.27
CA ASN A 98 18.65 9.72 -10.02
C ASN A 98 19.96 8.98 -9.73
N ASN A 99 19.93 7.93 -8.91
CA ASN A 99 21.07 7.07 -8.62
C ASN A 99 20.72 5.60 -8.93
N ASN A 100 20.16 5.35 -10.12
CA ASN A 100 19.75 4.01 -10.57
C ASN A 100 18.85 3.27 -9.58
N TYR A 101 17.92 3.99 -8.93
CA TYR A 101 17.04 3.45 -7.90
C TYR A 101 17.77 2.78 -6.72
N ALA A 102 19.00 3.22 -6.43
CA ALA A 102 19.76 2.71 -5.28
C ALA A 102 18.98 2.97 -3.98
N VAL A 103 18.85 1.92 -3.16
CA VAL A 103 18.30 2.03 -1.81
C VAL A 103 19.16 2.99 -0.99
N TYR A 104 18.53 3.91 -0.27
CA TYR A 104 19.22 4.87 0.57
C TYR A 104 18.50 5.14 1.88
N LEU A 105 19.25 5.68 2.83
CA LEU A 105 18.72 6.38 3.99
C LEU A 105 19.31 7.79 4.05
N LEU A 106 18.62 8.78 4.61
CA LEU A 106 19.29 10.04 4.97
C LEU A 106 20.16 9.87 6.22
N ARG A 107 21.35 10.45 6.21
CA ARG A 107 22.21 10.57 7.39
C ARG A 107 21.59 11.52 8.42
N SER A 108 22.11 11.50 9.64
CA SER A 108 21.64 12.33 10.77
C SER A 108 21.67 13.84 10.56
N ASP A 109 22.39 14.33 9.54
CA ASP A 109 22.35 15.73 9.10
C ASP A 109 21.01 16.11 8.45
N GLY A 110 20.23 15.13 7.99
CA GLY A 110 18.96 15.32 7.28
C GLY A 110 19.12 15.83 5.85
N GLN A 111 20.30 15.66 5.25
CA GLN A 111 20.61 16.21 3.92
C GLN A 111 21.38 15.23 3.05
N THR A 112 22.31 14.46 3.63
CA THR A 112 23.22 13.60 2.87
C THR A 112 22.65 12.19 2.74
N PRO A 113 22.35 11.69 1.53
CA PRO A 113 21.99 10.29 1.33
C PRO A 113 23.17 9.35 1.67
N TYR A 114 22.90 8.34 2.48
CA TYR A 114 23.73 7.17 2.70
C TYR A 114 23.22 6.03 1.83
N TYR A 115 24.09 5.52 0.96
CA TYR A 115 23.83 4.35 0.11
C TYR A 115 24.56 3.15 0.73
N PRO A 116 23.85 2.20 1.36
CA PRO A 116 24.47 0.99 1.89
C PRO A 116 25.16 0.19 0.78
N THR A 117 26.27 -0.47 1.12
CA THR A 117 26.88 -1.50 0.26
C THR A 117 26.33 -2.87 0.63
N SER A 118 26.36 -3.84 -0.30
CA SER A 118 25.93 -5.21 -0.01
C SER A 118 26.75 -5.79 1.16
N PRO A 119 26.12 -6.16 2.30
CA PRO A 119 26.82 -6.79 3.40
C PRO A 119 27.15 -8.27 3.09
N PRO A 120 28.08 -8.89 3.84
CA PRO A 120 28.41 -10.31 3.68
C PRO A 120 27.35 -11.26 4.30
N SER A 121 26.51 -10.77 5.19
CA SER A 121 25.49 -11.57 5.91
C SER A 121 24.17 -10.82 6.08
N THR A 122 23.10 -11.55 6.29
CA THR A 122 21.78 -11.00 6.64
C THR A 122 21.80 -10.36 8.03
N GLY A 123 20.88 -9.42 8.27
CA GLY A 123 20.76 -8.76 9.57
C GLY A 123 21.95 -7.89 9.95
N THR A 124 22.74 -7.40 8.98
CA THR A 124 23.91 -6.56 9.24
C THR A 124 23.46 -5.14 9.61
N ALA A 125 24.05 -4.55 10.65
CA ALA A 125 23.74 -3.17 11.04
C ALA A 125 24.17 -2.14 9.98
N LEU A 126 23.53 -0.97 9.97
CA LEU A 126 23.96 0.16 9.14
C LEU A 126 25.38 0.61 9.53
N SER A 127 26.17 1.03 8.53
CA SER A 127 27.50 1.61 8.76
C SER A 127 27.52 3.14 8.90
N ALA A 128 26.34 3.78 8.85
CA ALA A 128 26.18 5.22 9.00
C ALA A 128 25.07 5.57 9.99
N GLU A 129 25.26 6.66 10.73
CA GLU A 129 24.26 7.20 11.64
C GLU A 129 23.14 7.91 10.84
N CYS A 130 21.93 7.37 10.94
CA CYS A 130 20.77 7.81 10.17
C CYS A 130 19.65 8.39 11.04
N SER A 131 19.82 8.46 12.38
CA SER A 131 18.85 9.10 13.25
C SER A 131 18.93 10.62 13.15
N ILE A 132 17.89 11.24 12.59
CA ILE A 132 17.73 12.69 12.49
C ILE A 132 16.95 13.16 13.71
N SER A 133 17.60 13.82 14.66
CA SER A 133 16.92 14.37 15.85
C SER A 133 16.00 15.55 15.50
N VAL A 134 14.70 15.44 15.78
CA VAL A 134 13.72 16.51 15.55
C VAL A 134 13.27 17.07 16.92
N PRO A 135 13.80 18.22 17.37
CA PRO A 135 13.36 18.87 18.60
C PRO A 135 11.91 19.36 18.47
N ALA A 136 11.29 19.75 19.59
CA ALA A 136 10.00 20.44 19.54
C ALA A 136 10.09 21.68 18.63
N GLY A 137 9.06 21.91 17.81
CA GLY A 137 9.09 22.92 16.74
C GLY A 137 9.40 22.29 15.38
N THR A 138 10.19 22.99 14.55
CA THR A 138 10.44 22.58 13.16
C THR A 138 11.92 22.29 12.88
N ARG A 139 12.20 21.18 12.22
CA ARG A 139 13.50 20.89 11.59
C ARG A 139 13.31 20.65 10.09
N THR A 140 14.05 21.36 9.26
CA THR A 140 14.03 21.13 7.80
C THR A 140 15.06 20.08 7.40
N ILE A 141 14.65 19.19 6.50
CA ILE A 141 15.51 18.21 5.82
C ILE A 141 15.39 18.38 4.30
N THR A 142 16.31 17.78 3.55
CA THR A 142 16.29 17.78 2.09
C THR A 142 16.40 16.35 1.59
N ILE A 143 15.46 15.95 0.74
CA ILE A 143 15.44 14.63 0.09
C ILE A 143 15.80 14.74 -1.39
N PRO A 144 16.44 13.70 -1.99
CA PRO A 144 16.50 13.57 -3.44
C PRO A 144 15.14 13.15 -4.02
N GLN A 145 15.01 13.17 -5.35
CA GLN A 145 13.94 12.42 -6.03
C GLN A 145 14.01 10.94 -5.64
N THR A 146 12.88 10.44 -5.14
CA THR A 146 12.76 9.18 -4.41
C THR A 146 11.52 8.43 -4.85
N ALA A 147 11.68 7.15 -5.16
CA ALA A 147 10.58 6.20 -5.31
C ALA A 147 10.41 5.39 -4.01
N GLY A 148 9.16 5.11 -3.64
CA GLY A 148 8.85 4.28 -2.47
C GLY A 148 9.44 4.82 -1.16
N GLY A 149 9.40 6.13 -0.98
CA GLY A 149 9.99 6.81 0.16
C GLY A 149 9.16 6.67 1.42
N ARG A 150 9.82 6.59 2.58
CA ARG A 150 9.18 6.61 3.90
C ARG A 150 9.88 7.59 4.83
N ILE A 151 9.09 8.30 5.61
CA ILE A 151 9.52 9.21 6.67
C ILE A 151 9.06 8.61 7.98
N TRP A 152 9.99 8.00 8.70
CA TRP A 152 9.76 7.28 9.94
C TRP A 152 10.00 8.19 11.13
N PHE A 153 9.21 8.02 12.17
CA PHE A 153 9.43 8.68 13.45
C PHE A 153 9.41 7.65 14.58
N ALA A 154 10.27 7.85 15.58
CA ALA A 154 10.25 7.09 16.83
C ALA A 154 10.30 8.02 18.04
N ILE A 155 9.43 7.75 19.01
CA ILE A 155 9.30 8.54 20.23
C ILE A 155 9.97 7.79 21.39
N GLY A 156 10.93 8.45 22.05
CA GLY A 156 11.58 7.94 23.25
C GLY A 156 12.63 6.83 23.02
N SER A 157 12.88 6.43 21.77
CA SER A 157 13.94 5.50 21.37
C SER A 157 14.35 5.73 19.91
N THR A 158 15.43 5.08 19.47
CA THR A 158 15.88 5.00 18.08
C THR A 158 15.39 3.74 17.40
N LEU A 159 15.14 3.79 16.08
CA LEU A 159 14.86 2.58 15.29
C LEU A 159 16.15 1.88 14.87
N THR A 160 16.08 0.56 14.81
CA THR A 160 17.10 -0.33 14.27
C THR A 160 16.68 -0.76 12.87
N PHE A 161 17.44 -0.32 11.87
CA PHE A 161 17.37 -0.83 10.50
C PHE A 161 18.53 -1.81 10.28
N LEU A 162 18.27 -2.89 9.52
CA LEU A 162 19.29 -3.88 9.19
C LEU A 162 19.45 -4.01 7.67
N LEU A 163 20.48 -4.73 7.23
CA LEU A 163 20.80 -4.94 5.83
C LEU A 163 20.98 -6.44 5.55
N ASN A 164 20.44 -6.85 4.41
CA ASN A 164 20.68 -8.15 3.80
C ASN A 164 21.54 -8.01 2.53
N PRO A 165 22.23 -9.07 2.07
CA PRO A 165 22.96 -9.07 0.81
C PRO A 165 22.06 -8.64 -0.36
N GLY A 166 22.60 -7.84 -1.27
CA GLY A 166 21.84 -7.19 -2.33
C GLY A 166 22.49 -5.89 -2.80
N PRO A 167 22.60 -4.84 -1.96
CA PRO A 167 22.07 -4.63 -0.60
C PRO A 167 20.54 -4.50 -0.55
N ALA A 168 19.91 -5.02 0.50
CA ALA A 168 18.48 -4.85 0.77
C ALA A 168 18.25 -4.32 2.19
N LEU A 169 17.49 -3.23 2.32
CA LEU A 169 17.12 -2.66 3.61
C LEU A 169 16.06 -3.55 4.27
N VAL A 170 16.30 -3.91 5.52
CA VAL A 170 15.33 -4.56 6.40
C VAL A 170 14.73 -3.47 7.28
N GLU A 171 13.46 -3.19 7.03
CA GLU A 171 12.67 -2.19 7.74
C GLU A 171 12.07 -2.76 9.03
N PRO A 172 11.72 -1.91 10.01
CA PRO A 172 11.05 -2.34 11.25
C PRO A 172 9.80 -3.17 11.00
N SER A 173 9.64 -4.28 11.75
CA SER A 173 8.44 -5.12 11.71
C SER A 173 7.61 -4.99 12.99
N VAL A 174 6.28 -4.89 12.83
CA VAL A 174 5.31 -5.01 13.93
C VAL A 174 4.75 -6.42 14.09
N THR A 175 5.10 -7.34 13.19
CA THR A 175 4.56 -8.72 13.14
C THR A 175 5.62 -9.79 13.40
N ASN A 176 6.84 -9.39 13.77
CA ASN A 176 7.89 -10.28 14.21
C ASN A 176 8.20 -9.96 15.67
N GLU A 177 7.85 -10.87 16.58
CA GLU A 177 8.04 -10.67 18.03
C GLU A 177 9.51 -10.49 18.43
N ALA A 178 10.44 -11.01 17.62
CA ALA A 178 11.88 -10.86 17.83
C ALA A 178 12.46 -9.58 17.20
N ASP A 179 11.65 -8.76 16.53
CA ASP A 179 12.12 -7.52 15.93
C ASP A 179 12.60 -6.55 17.02
N PRO A 180 13.80 -5.94 16.87
CA PRO A 180 14.33 -5.01 17.87
C PRO A 180 13.44 -3.76 18.07
N ASN A 181 12.56 -3.47 17.12
CA ASN A 181 11.64 -2.33 17.14
C ASN A 181 10.24 -2.68 17.66
N ILE A 182 9.98 -3.94 18.04
CA ILE A 182 8.61 -4.41 18.36
C ILE A 182 7.97 -3.63 19.51
N ASN A 183 8.77 -3.18 20.49
CA ASN A 183 8.29 -2.43 21.67
C ASN A 183 8.53 -0.91 21.56
N ILE A 184 9.00 -0.42 20.40
CA ILE A 184 9.24 1.01 20.17
C ILE A 184 7.95 1.66 19.64
N SER A 185 7.65 2.85 20.14
CA SER A 185 6.57 3.68 19.58
C SER A 185 7.09 4.36 18.32
N TRP A 186 6.64 3.88 17.16
CA TRP A 186 7.01 4.43 15.85
C TRP A 186 5.83 4.44 14.88
N ALA A 187 5.91 5.34 13.91
CA ALA A 187 4.96 5.50 12.82
C ALA A 187 5.71 6.05 11.59
N PHE A 188 5.07 6.02 10.42
CA PHE A 188 5.67 6.59 9.21
C PHE A 188 4.61 7.20 8.29
N ALA A 189 5.06 8.11 7.44
CA ALA A 189 4.34 8.56 6.25
C ALA A 189 5.10 8.11 5.00
N GLU A 190 4.37 7.96 3.89
CA GLU A 190 4.90 7.49 2.62
C GLU A 190 4.96 8.65 1.62
N PHE A 191 5.90 8.59 0.69
CA PHE A 191 6.00 9.55 -0.40
C PHE A 191 6.70 9.00 -1.64
N THR A 192 6.37 9.57 -2.79
CA THR A 192 7.18 9.49 -4.00
C THR A 192 7.40 10.91 -4.51
N TRP A 193 8.65 11.27 -4.75
CA TRP A 193 9.03 12.53 -5.38
C TRP A 193 9.79 12.23 -6.67
N ASN A 194 9.17 12.47 -7.82
CA ASN A 194 9.76 12.21 -9.13
C ASN A 194 9.81 13.48 -9.99
N SER A 195 10.04 13.34 -11.29
CA SER A 195 10.10 14.47 -12.22
C SER A 195 8.73 15.06 -12.57
N GLU A 196 7.65 14.39 -12.21
CA GLU A 196 6.28 14.75 -12.58
C GLU A 196 5.50 15.36 -11.41
N GLN A 197 5.67 14.82 -10.20
CA GLN A 197 4.94 15.26 -9.02
C GLN A 197 5.56 14.77 -7.71
N LEU A 198 5.16 15.42 -6.62
CA LEU A 198 5.17 14.82 -5.29
C LEU A 198 3.82 14.18 -5.04
N TYR A 199 3.84 12.97 -4.51
CA TYR A 199 2.72 12.32 -3.85
C TYR A 199 3.16 11.92 -2.45
N ALA A 200 2.37 12.21 -1.42
CA ALA A 200 2.64 11.79 -0.05
C ALA A 200 1.34 11.45 0.70
N ASN A 201 1.37 10.41 1.52
CA ASN A 201 0.19 9.93 2.25
C ASN A 201 0.53 9.54 3.69
N ILE A 202 -0.46 9.71 4.56
CA ILE A 202 -0.50 8.98 5.83
C ILE A 202 -0.95 7.54 5.54
N THR A 203 -0.54 6.59 6.36
CA THR A 203 -0.92 5.19 6.15
C THR A 203 -1.20 4.48 7.47
N TYR A 204 -2.24 3.66 7.43
CA TYR A 204 -2.71 2.78 8.50
C TYR A 204 -2.92 1.35 7.97
N VAL A 205 -2.39 1.03 6.79
CA VAL A 205 -2.49 -0.29 6.16
C VAL A 205 -1.87 -1.37 7.02
N ASP A 206 -0.78 -1.05 7.71
CA ASP A 206 -0.07 -1.98 8.58
C ASP A 206 -0.53 -1.87 10.04
N PHE A 207 -0.62 -0.65 10.56
CA PHE A 207 -1.06 -0.36 11.92
C PHE A 207 -1.28 1.15 12.12
N VAL A 208 -1.98 1.52 13.19
CA VAL A 208 -2.04 2.86 13.75
C VAL A 208 -1.13 2.97 14.96
N ALA A 209 -0.36 4.04 15.07
CA ALA A 209 0.37 4.42 16.29
C ALA A 209 0.04 5.89 16.63
N PHE A 210 1.03 6.71 16.97
CA PHE A 210 0.80 8.13 17.21
C PHE A 210 0.45 8.88 15.90
N PRO A 211 -0.26 10.01 15.98
CA PRO A 211 -0.73 10.72 14.79
C PRO A 211 0.41 11.36 13.98
N ILE A 212 0.28 11.27 12.67
CA ILE A 212 1.03 12.04 11.67
C ILE A 212 0.02 12.82 10.82
N ALA A 213 0.39 14.05 10.47
CA ALA A 213 -0.36 14.90 9.56
C ALA A 213 0.54 15.44 8.45
N LEU A 214 -0.05 15.77 7.29
CA LEU A 214 0.66 16.26 6.12
C LEU A 214 0.11 17.61 5.67
N SER A 215 0.99 18.50 5.27
CA SER A 215 0.63 19.73 4.56
C SER A 215 1.58 19.97 3.42
N LEU A 216 1.07 20.19 2.22
CA LEU A 216 1.85 20.44 1.01
C LEU A 216 1.59 21.86 0.51
N THR A 217 2.64 22.67 0.50
CA THR A 217 2.64 23.99 -0.13
C THR A 217 3.27 23.87 -1.51
N ASN A 218 2.57 24.33 -2.55
CA ASN A 218 3.10 24.36 -3.91
C ASN A 218 3.77 25.71 -4.26
N THR A 219 4.39 25.82 -5.43
CA THR A 219 5.11 27.04 -5.86
C THR A 219 4.20 28.27 -6.04
N SER A 220 2.91 28.06 -6.27
CA SER A 220 1.90 29.14 -6.33
C SER A 220 1.43 29.60 -4.94
N GLY A 221 1.83 28.91 -3.88
CA GLY A 221 1.43 29.17 -2.50
C GLY A 221 0.13 28.50 -2.07
N LYS A 222 -0.48 27.65 -2.91
CA LYS A 222 -1.63 26.82 -2.51
C LYS A 222 -1.15 25.79 -1.48
N VAL A 223 -1.95 25.61 -0.43
CA VAL A 223 -1.73 24.61 0.61
C VAL A 223 -2.82 23.54 0.53
N THR A 224 -2.42 22.27 0.52
CA THR A 224 -3.30 21.11 0.73
C THR A 224 -2.89 20.40 2.00
N THR A 225 -3.86 19.88 2.76
CA THR A 225 -3.62 19.32 4.09
C THR A 225 -4.38 18.01 4.26
N VAL A 226 -3.72 17.05 4.89
CA VAL A 226 -4.33 15.86 5.48
C VAL A 226 -4.09 15.95 6.97
N GLU A 227 -5.16 16.17 7.72
CA GLU A 227 -5.10 16.53 9.15
C GLU A 227 -4.63 15.38 10.03
N GLY A 228 -4.79 14.13 9.58
CA GLY A 228 -4.55 12.95 10.39
C GLY A 228 -5.51 12.91 11.60
N MET A 229 -5.00 12.38 12.71
CA MET A 229 -5.73 12.28 13.97
C MET A 229 -5.30 13.36 14.97
N ASN A 230 -6.18 13.65 15.93
CA ASN A 230 -5.79 14.37 17.14
C ASN A 230 -4.84 13.53 18.00
N ALA A 231 -4.19 14.16 19.00
CA ALA A 231 -3.21 13.51 19.87
C ALA A 231 -3.73 12.24 20.59
N SER A 232 -5.04 12.14 20.86
CA SER A 232 -5.69 10.98 21.49
C SER A 232 -6.17 9.90 20.51
N GLY A 233 -5.92 10.05 19.20
CA GLY A 233 -6.48 9.20 18.15
C GLY A 233 -6.23 7.70 18.36
N LEU A 234 -5.01 7.32 18.77
CA LEU A 234 -4.69 5.92 19.07
C LEU A 234 -5.56 5.37 20.21
N ASP A 235 -5.71 6.13 21.30
CA ASP A 235 -6.49 5.69 22.46
C ASP A 235 -7.98 5.56 22.11
N THR A 236 -8.51 6.48 21.31
CA THR A 236 -9.88 6.39 20.76
C THR A 236 -10.05 5.11 19.94
N ILE A 237 -9.14 4.85 18.99
CA ILE A 237 -9.20 3.66 18.13
C ILE A 237 -9.12 2.37 18.96
N CYS A 238 -8.17 2.30 19.90
CA CYS A 238 -8.03 1.13 20.77
C CYS A 238 -9.28 0.90 21.63
N SER A 239 -9.93 1.95 22.11
CA SER A 239 -11.20 1.86 22.84
C SER A 239 -12.34 1.35 21.93
N ASP A 240 -12.47 1.92 20.74
CA ASP A 240 -13.53 1.58 19.79
C ASP A 240 -13.38 0.15 19.25
N LEU A 241 -12.16 -0.34 19.05
CA LEU A 241 -11.89 -1.73 18.70
C LEU A 241 -12.31 -2.71 19.80
N GLN A 242 -12.04 -2.38 21.07
CA GLN A 242 -12.51 -3.17 22.22
C GLN A 242 -14.05 -3.16 22.32
N ALA A 243 -14.67 -2.00 22.09
CA ALA A 243 -16.13 -1.86 22.07
C ALA A 243 -16.76 -2.65 20.91
N GLN A 244 -16.14 -2.63 19.73
CA GLN A 244 -16.60 -3.39 18.56
C GLN A 244 -16.58 -4.89 18.86
N SER A 245 -15.47 -5.42 19.36
CA SER A 245 -15.35 -6.82 19.82
C SER A 245 -16.42 -7.22 20.85
N SER A 246 -16.87 -6.28 21.67
CA SER A 246 -17.92 -6.52 22.66
C SER A 246 -19.32 -6.48 22.04
N THR A 247 -19.48 -5.78 20.91
CA THR A 247 -20.74 -5.61 20.19
C THR A 247 -21.06 -6.83 19.33
N ASP A 248 -20.09 -7.32 18.56
CA ASP A 248 -20.30 -8.43 17.62
C ASP A 248 -19.77 -9.79 18.13
N GLY A 249 -19.05 -9.80 19.24
CA GLY A 249 -18.44 -11.01 19.81
C GLY A 249 -17.19 -11.50 19.06
N VAL A 250 -16.72 -10.77 18.05
CA VAL A 250 -15.52 -11.11 17.28
C VAL A 250 -14.30 -10.67 18.09
N ALA A 251 -13.57 -11.62 18.67
CA ALA A 251 -12.40 -11.33 19.49
C ALA A 251 -11.27 -10.64 18.71
N GLY A 252 -11.21 -10.82 17.39
CA GLY A 252 -10.16 -10.24 16.56
C GLY A 252 -10.00 -8.72 16.71
N TRP A 253 -11.09 -7.95 16.86
CA TRP A 253 -10.97 -6.48 16.96
C TRP A 253 -10.18 -6.04 18.20
N ARG A 254 -10.46 -6.60 19.38
CA ARG A 254 -9.74 -6.27 20.63
C ARG A 254 -8.28 -6.72 20.58
N ASN A 255 -8.01 -7.83 19.88
CA ASN A 255 -6.66 -8.39 19.76
C ASN A 255 -5.78 -7.60 18.76
N LEU A 256 -6.35 -6.71 17.96
CA LEU A 256 -5.57 -5.74 17.18
C LEU A 256 -4.83 -4.73 18.08
N VAL A 257 -5.29 -4.53 19.32
CA VAL A 257 -4.68 -3.58 20.26
C VAL A 257 -3.42 -4.16 20.87
N VAL A 258 -2.28 -3.52 20.59
CA VAL A 258 -0.99 -3.86 21.18
C VAL A 258 -0.63 -2.84 22.24
N THR A 259 -0.32 -3.32 23.44
CA THR A 259 0.09 -2.47 24.58
C THR A 259 1.53 -2.72 24.97
N ALA A 260 2.21 -1.68 25.48
CA ALA A 260 3.51 -1.81 26.14
C ALA A 260 3.56 -0.89 27.36
N ASN A 261 4.12 -1.39 28.46
CA ASN A 261 4.24 -0.64 29.73
C ASN A 261 2.90 -0.05 30.22
N GLY A 262 1.80 -0.80 30.05
CA GLY A 262 0.46 -0.39 30.49
C GLY A 262 -0.18 0.72 29.66
N LYS A 263 0.31 1.01 28.46
CA LYS A 263 -0.25 1.99 27.52
C LYS A 263 -0.45 1.38 26.14
N ASN A 264 -1.38 1.93 25.37
CA ASN A 264 -1.53 1.60 23.95
C ASN A 264 -0.24 1.97 23.21
N LEU A 265 0.31 1.00 22.49
CA LEU A 265 1.51 1.17 21.68
C LEU A 265 1.15 1.36 20.20
N ARG A 266 0.22 0.53 19.71
CA ARG A 266 -0.33 0.56 18.36
C ARG A 266 -1.63 -0.25 18.27
N ALA A 267 -2.41 -0.03 17.22
CA ALA A 267 -3.48 -0.90 16.78
C ALA A 267 -3.10 -1.51 15.42
N LEU A 268 -2.94 -2.83 15.33
CA LEU A 268 -2.62 -3.52 14.09
C LEU A 268 -3.79 -3.44 13.10
N SER A 269 -3.51 -3.41 11.81
CA SER A 269 -4.55 -3.67 10.82
C SER A 269 -5.03 -5.13 10.90
N PRO A 270 -6.22 -5.47 10.38
CA PRO A 270 -6.71 -6.85 10.38
C PRO A 270 -5.75 -7.83 9.70
N ASN A 271 -5.05 -7.39 8.64
CA ASN A 271 -4.06 -8.21 7.95
C ASN A 271 -2.91 -8.61 8.90
N ASN A 272 -2.31 -7.64 9.58
CA ASN A 272 -1.22 -7.90 10.54
C ASN A 272 -1.74 -8.59 11.81
N GLY A 273 -2.97 -8.27 12.23
CA GLY A 273 -3.65 -8.95 13.33
C GLY A 273 -3.81 -10.45 13.08
N MET A 274 -4.23 -10.86 11.88
CA MET A 274 -4.34 -12.29 11.51
C MET A 274 -2.98 -13.00 11.44
N MET A 275 -1.88 -12.28 11.17
CA MET A 275 -0.54 -12.85 11.25
C MET A 275 -0.13 -13.14 12.70
N MET A 276 -0.46 -12.22 13.62
CA MET A 276 -0.12 -12.34 15.04
C MET A 276 -1.07 -13.27 15.81
N HIS A 277 -2.33 -13.30 15.40
CA HIS A 277 -3.39 -14.07 16.03
C HIS A 277 -4.18 -14.84 14.97
N PRO A 278 -3.60 -15.93 14.42
CA PRO A 278 -4.28 -16.76 13.43
C PRO A 278 -5.61 -17.28 13.96
N GLY A 279 -6.69 -17.04 13.21
CA GLY A 279 -8.04 -17.51 13.54
C GLY A 279 -8.98 -16.45 14.12
N ASP A 280 -8.46 -15.29 14.55
CA ASP A 280 -9.26 -14.22 15.19
C ASP A 280 -10.40 -13.66 14.32
N PHE A 281 -10.25 -13.74 13.00
CA PHE A 281 -11.24 -13.32 12.01
C PHE A 281 -11.72 -14.49 11.13
N GLN A 282 -11.54 -15.74 11.58
CA GLN A 282 -11.92 -16.90 10.78
C GLN A 282 -13.38 -16.81 10.35
N ASN A 283 -13.62 -16.89 9.04
CA ASN A 283 -14.94 -16.88 8.41
C ASN A 283 -15.78 -15.61 8.65
N TYR A 284 -15.18 -14.51 9.14
CA TYR A 284 -15.91 -13.28 9.47
C TYR A 284 -16.75 -12.73 8.31
N TYR A 285 -16.20 -12.71 7.09
CA TYR A 285 -16.89 -12.25 5.89
C TYR A 285 -17.77 -13.29 5.18
N ASP A 286 -17.76 -14.56 5.58
CA ASP A 286 -18.35 -15.65 4.79
C ASP A 286 -19.85 -15.44 4.53
N SER A 287 -20.59 -15.00 5.55
CA SER A 287 -22.03 -14.71 5.41
C SER A 287 -22.29 -13.60 4.40
N TYR A 288 -21.59 -12.47 4.52
CA TYR A 288 -21.69 -11.34 3.61
C TYR A 288 -21.31 -11.72 2.17
N VAL A 289 -20.20 -12.45 1.98
CA VAL A 289 -19.75 -12.94 0.67
C VAL A 289 -20.80 -13.87 0.04
N ASN A 290 -21.39 -14.77 0.82
CA ASN A 290 -22.44 -15.65 0.33
C ASN A 290 -23.68 -14.89 -0.14
N GLU A 291 -24.12 -13.89 0.63
CA GLU A 291 -25.25 -13.02 0.27
C GLU A 291 -24.94 -12.20 -0.99
N VAL A 292 -23.73 -11.65 -1.12
CA VAL A 292 -23.26 -10.92 -2.31
C VAL A 292 -23.33 -11.83 -3.54
N TRP A 293 -22.76 -13.04 -3.46
CA TRP A 293 -22.79 -13.99 -4.57
C TRP A 293 -24.21 -14.36 -4.97
N GLN A 294 -25.08 -14.61 -3.99
CA GLN A 294 -26.49 -14.94 -4.23
C GLN A 294 -27.23 -13.79 -4.91
N ARG A 295 -27.10 -12.56 -4.40
CA ARG A 295 -27.73 -11.36 -4.97
C ARG A 295 -27.38 -11.23 -6.45
N TYR A 296 -26.10 -11.35 -6.77
CA TYR A 296 -25.63 -11.15 -8.12
C TYR A 296 -25.90 -12.32 -9.08
N THR A 297 -26.64 -13.38 -8.67
CA THR A 297 -27.12 -14.40 -9.62
C THR A 297 -28.27 -13.91 -10.51
N THR A 298 -29.02 -12.90 -10.06
CA THR A 298 -30.23 -12.41 -10.74
C THR A 298 -30.20 -10.89 -11.00
N GLN A 299 -29.25 -10.19 -10.41
CA GLN A 299 -29.04 -8.76 -10.60
C GLN A 299 -27.60 -8.56 -11.07
N PRO A 300 -27.33 -7.81 -12.15
CA PRO A 300 -25.96 -7.51 -12.52
C PRO A 300 -25.29 -6.53 -11.55
N LEU A 301 -24.00 -6.76 -11.25
CA LEU A 301 -23.10 -5.78 -10.65
C LEU A 301 -22.43 -4.98 -11.77
N THR A 302 -22.31 -3.66 -11.58
CA THR A 302 -21.58 -2.77 -12.48
C THR A 302 -20.48 -2.04 -11.71
N ILE A 303 -19.26 -2.12 -12.21
CA ILE A 303 -18.12 -1.27 -11.85
C ILE A 303 -18.06 -0.16 -12.90
N ALA A 304 -18.30 1.07 -12.44
CA ALA A 304 -18.34 2.28 -13.23
C ALA A 304 -17.17 3.20 -12.84
N ALA A 305 -15.97 2.83 -13.25
CA ALA A 305 -14.78 3.65 -13.06
C ALA A 305 -14.56 4.57 -14.28
N ASP A 306 -13.82 5.66 -14.11
CA ASP A 306 -13.64 6.66 -15.18
C ASP A 306 -12.88 6.09 -16.39
N ALA A 307 -11.86 5.27 -16.13
CA ALA A 307 -11.00 4.69 -17.17
C ALA A 307 -11.60 3.43 -17.83
N PHE A 308 -12.54 2.75 -17.17
CA PHE A 308 -13.14 1.50 -17.66
C PHE A 308 -14.50 1.22 -17.02
N ASN A 309 -15.34 0.46 -17.73
CA ASN A 309 -16.58 -0.06 -17.17
C ASN A 309 -16.61 -1.58 -17.30
N ALA A 310 -17.04 -2.27 -16.26
CA ALA A 310 -17.26 -3.71 -16.28
C ALA A 310 -18.60 -4.03 -15.63
N SER A 311 -19.40 -4.89 -16.26
CA SER A 311 -20.65 -5.36 -15.69
C SER A 311 -20.77 -6.87 -15.87
N GLY A 312 -21.58 -7.48 -15.01
CA GLY A 312 -21.91 -8.89 -15.12
C GLY A 312 -22.51 -9.42 -13.83
N GLN A 313 -22.48 -10.74 -13.67
CA GLN A 313 -23.30 -11.42 -12.68
C GLN A 313 -22.61 -12.70 -12.21
N THR A 314 -23.07 -13.25 -11.09
CA THR A 314 -22.68 -14.57 -10.61
C THR A 314 -23.21 -15.63 -11.56
N SER A 315 -22.30 -16.36 -12.18
CA SER A 315 -22.63 -17.52 -13.01
C SER A 315 -23.13 -18.67 -12.13
N THR A 316 -24.32 -19.19 -12.42
CA THR A 316 -24.88 -20.36 -11.71
C THR A 316 -24.20 -21.66 -12.10
N SER A 317 -23.50 -21.72 -13.23
CA SER A 317 -22.78 -22.92 -13.68
C SER A 317 -21.40 -23.06 -13.05
N SER A 318 -20.66 -21.95 -12.90
CA SER A 318 -19.31 -21.95 -12.33
C SER A 318 -19.25 -21.49 -10.88
N GLY A 319 -20.31 -20.85 -10.37
CA GLY A 319 -20.34 -20.22 -9.05
C GLY A 319 -19.43 -18.98 -8.93
N GLN A 320 -18.88 -18.49 -10.05
CA GLN A 320 -17.97 -17.35 -10.10
C GLN A 320 -18.75 -16.07 -10.41
N LEU A 321 -18.33 -14.94 -9.84
CA LEU A 321 -18.75 -13.63 -10.29
C LEU A 321 -18.01 -13.29 -11.58
N VAL A 322 -18.74 -13.10 -12.69
CA VAL A 322 -18.16 -12.79 -13.99
C VAL A 322 -18.41 -11.32 -14.32
N LEU A 323 -17.36 -10.51 -14.40
CA LEU A 323 -17.42 -9.07 -14.67
C LEU A 323 -16.62 -8.73 -15.93
N GLY A 324 -17.27 -8.24 -16.97
CA GLY A 324 -16.58 -7.93 -18.23
C GLY A 324 -15.86 -9.12 -18.88
N GLY A 325 -16.30 -10.35 -18.55
CA GLY A 325 -15.66 -11.59 -19.00
C GLY A 325 -14.62 -12.17 -18.03
N GLU A 326 -14.16 -11.40 -17.05
CA GLU A 326 -13.22 -11.84 -16.02
C GLU A 326 -13.95 -12.58 -14.89
N SER A 327 -13.42 -13.72 -14.46
CA SER A 327 -14.03 -14.55 -13.40
C SER A 327 -13.37 -14.32 -12.04
N PHE A 328 -14.20 -14.17 -11.01
CA PHE A 328 -13.78 -13.99 -9.62
C PHE A 328 -14.43 -15.05 -8.74
N ALA A 329 -13.59 -15.75 -7.98
CA ALA A 329 -14.05 -16.68 -6.95
C ALA A 329 -14.54 -15.92 -5.73
N LYS A 330 -15.29 -16.59 -4.85
CA LYS A 330 -15.63 -16.05 -3.54
C LYS A 330 -14.34 -15.73 -2.78
N PRO A 331 -14.09 -14.48 -2.35
CA PRO A 331 -12.95 -14.18 -1.51
C PRO A 331 -13.18 -14.73 -0.11
N THR A 332 -12.10 -15.16 0.53
CA THR A 332 -12.07 -15.42 1.97
C THR A 332 -11.96 -14.11 2.76
N THR A 333 -12.11 -14.18 4.07
CA THR A 333 -11.84 -13.04 4.96
C THR A 333 -10.40 -12.51 4.79
N ALA A 334 -9.43 -13.41 4.65
CA ALA A 334 -8.03 -13.03 4.44
C ALA A 334 -7.85 -12.27 3.12
N ASP A 335 -8.44 -12.78 2.03
CA ASP A 335 -8.39 -12.12 0.72
C ASP A 335 -8.96 -10.70 0.77
N ILE A 336 -10.07 -10.48 1.49
CA ILE A 336 -10.69 -9.16 1.61
C ILE A 336 -9.75 -8.19 2.36
N PHE A 337 -9.26 -8.57 3.53
CA PHE A 337 -8.42 -7.67 4.33
C PHE A 337 -7.05 -7.41 3.68
N SER A 338 -6.46 -8.40 3.00
CA SER A 338 -5.15 -8.26 2.34
C SER A 338 -5.24 -7.62 0.96
N SER A 339 -6.38 -7.80 0.28
CA SER A 339 -6.64 -7.39 -1.11
C SER A 339 -5.55 -7.81 -2.10
N ASN A 340 -4.82 -8.90 -1.83
CA ASN A 340 -3.68 -9.33 -2.65
C ASN A 340 -3.57 -10.85 -2.85
N SER A 341 -4.55 -11.62 -2.40
CA SER A 341 -4.60 -13.08 -2.52
C SER A 341 -5.93 -13.54 -3.13
N GLY A 342 -5.97 -14.80 -3.56
CA GLY A 342 -7.20 -15.42 -4.07
C GLY A 342 -7.76 -14.66 -5.29
N PRO A 343 -9.03 -14.21 -5.27
CA PRO A 343 -9.61 -13.50 -6.42
C PRO A 343 -9.00 -12.10 -6.64
N PHE A 344 -8.16 -11.60 -5.74
CA PHE A 344 -7.50 -10.30 -5.84
C PHE A 344 -6.02 -10.39 -6.23
N GLU A 345 -5.54 -11.56 -6.64
CA GLU A 345 -4.21 -11.69 -7.24
C GLU A 345 -4.17 -11.04 -8.64
N THR A 346 -3.26 -10.09 -8.79
CA THR A 346 -2.96 -9.44 -10.07
C THR A 346 -2.19 -10.37 -11.00
N GLY A 347 -2.41 -10.25 -12.30
CA GLY A 347 -1.71 -11.04 -13.32
C GLY A 347 -1.46 -10.27 -14.60
N SER A 348 -1.39 -10.95 -15.74
CA SER A 348 -1.22 -10.31 -17.05
C SER A 348 -2.52 -9.72 -17.63
N GLY A 349 -3.67 -9.99 -17.02
CA GLY A 349 -4.97 -9.49 -17.47
C GLY A 349 -5.22 -8.04 -17.06
N GLU A 350 -5.15 -7.11 -18.02
CA GLU A 350 -5.30 -5.67 -17.76
C GLU A 350 -6.66 -5.32 -17.14
N LEU A 351 -7.77 -5.78 -17.73
CA LEU A 351 -9.11 -5.53 -17.21
C LEU A 351 -9.30 -6.11 -15.81
N ARG A 352 -8.77 -7.33 -15.56
CA ARG A 352 -8.79 -7.94 -14.24
C ARG A 352 -8.09 -7.06 -13.21
N ASN A 353 -6.88 -6.59 -13.53
CA ASN A 353 -6.10 -5.72 -12.65
C ASN A 353 -6.77 -4.36 -12.40
N GLN A 354 -7.61 -3.88 -13.32
CA GLN A 354 -8.44 -2.69 -13.13
C GLN A 354 -9.68 -2.95 -12.26
N ILE A 355 -10.28 -4.13 -12.37
CA ILE A 355 -11.46 -4.54 -11.56
C ILE A 355 -11.08 -4.82 -10.09
N ILE A 356 -9.92 -5.44 -9.84
CA ILE A 356 -9.51 -5.90 -8.51
C ILE A 356 -9.62 -4.80 -7.45
N PRO A 357 -9.03 -3.59 -7.62
CA PRO A 357 -9.12 -2.52 -6.63
C PRO A 357 -10.57 -2.15 -6.30
N GLN A 358 -11.41 -2.02 -7.32
CA GLN A 358 -12.81 -1.62 -7.18
C GLN A 358 -13.61 -2.64 -6.38
N LEU A 359 -13.40 -3.93 -6.67
CA LEU A 359 -14.09 -5.01 -5.98
C LEU A 359 -13.59 -5.18 -4.53
N ALA A 360 -12.27 -5.12 -4.32
CA ALA A 360 -11.65 -5.21 -3.01
C ALA A 360 -12.09 -4.07 -2.07
N ALA A 361 -12.13 -2.83 -2.57
CA ALA A 361 -12.64 -1.68 -1.84
C ALA A 361 -14.13 -1.83 -1.49
N ALA A 362 -14.95 -2.33 -2.41
CA ALA A 362 -16.37 -2.56 -2.17
C ALA A 362 -16.65 -3.66 -1.12
N PHE A 363 -15.77 -4.67 -0.99
CA PHE A 363 -15.84 -5.63 0.11
C PHE A 363 -15.44 -5.01 1.45
N ASN A 364 -14.29 -4.33 1.51
CA ASN A 364 -13.81 -3.69 2.74
C ASN A 364 -14.82 -2.66 3.28
N ARG A 365 -15.46 -1.90 2.39
CA ARG A 365 -16.48 -0.89 2.72
C ARG A 365 -17.89 -1.46 2.83
N SER A 366 -18.06 -2.77 2.66
CA SER A 366 -19.34 -3.49 2.70
C SER A 366 -20.46 -2.82 1.87
N THR A 367 -20.18 -2.45 0.63
CA THR A 367 -21.12 -1.70 -0.24
C THR A 367 -21.83 -2.56 -1.28
N LEU A 368 -21.41 -3.81 -1.45
CA LEU A 368 -21.91 -4.73 -2.46
C LEU A 368 -23.34 -5.23 -2.21
N LEU A 369 -23.85 -5.16 -0.97
CA LEU A 369 -25.27 -5.46 -0.69
C LEU A 369 -26.17 -4.22 -0.75
N SER A 370 -25.61 -3.03 -0.56
CA SER A 370 -26.36 -1.76 -0.57
C SER A 370 -26.44 -1.13 -1.96
N SER A 371 -25.50 -1.42 -2.87
CA SER A 371 -25.51 -0.91 -4.24
C SER A 371 -25.01 -1.95 -5.26
N SER A 372 -25.71 -2.05 -6.39
CA SER A 372 -25.27 -2.81 -7.57
C SER A 372 -24.41 -2.01 -8.55
N LYS A 373 -24.08 -0.76 -8.21
CA LYS A 373 -23.15 0.11 -8.94
C LYS A 373 -22.01 0.51 -7.99
N GLN A 374 -20.78 0.21 -8.38
CA GLN A 374 -19.56 0.52 -7.64
C GLN A 374 -18.63 1.42 -8.46
N PRO A 375 -17.81 2.28 -7.84
CA PRO A 375 -17.85 2.61 -6.41
C PRO A 375 -19.14 3.38 -6.07
N THR A 376 -19.59 3.30 -4.81
CA THR A 376 -20.78 4.03 -4.34
C THR A 376 -20.40 5.31 -3.57
N ALA A 377 -21.39 6.05 -3.09
CA ALA A 377 -21.16 7.24 -2.28
C ALA A 377 -20.49 6.92 -0.94
N VAL A 378 -19.60 7.83 -0.49
CA VAL A 378 -18.86 7.70 0.78
C VAL A 378 -19.81 7.51 1.97
N SER A 379 -20.99 8.13 1.95
CA SER A 379 -22.02 7.99 2.99
C SER A 379 -22.61 6.59 3.11
N GLN A 380 -22.38 5.70 2.14
CA GLN A 380 -22.82 4.31 2.17
C GLN A 380 -21.73 3.33 2.63
N PHE A 381 -20.52 3.80 2.92
CA PHE A 381 -19.44 2.94 3.38
C PHE A 381 -19.73 2.43 4.81
N TYR A 382 -19.34 1.18 5.06
CA TYR A 382 -19.34 0.51 6.37
C TYR A 382 -20.71 0.44 7.06
N GLN A 383 -21.80 0.41 6.29
CA GLN A 383 -23.17 0.37 6.83
C GLN A 383 -23.65 -1.06 7.14
N ASP A 384 -22.99 -2.09 6.61
CA ASP A 384 -23.31 -3.47 6.97
C ASP A 384 -22.66 -3.84 8.31
N ARG A 385 -23.30 -4.77 9.04
CA ARG A 385 -22.77 -5.32 10.29
C ARG A 385 -21.48 -6.11 10.07
N ILE A 386 -21.28 -6.69 8.89
CA ILE A 386 -20.04 -7.35 8.48
C ILE A 386 -19.29 -6.41 7.54
N THR A 387 -18.30 -5.72 8.10
CA THR A 387 -17.49 -4.75 7.37
C THR A 387 -16.08 -4.65 7.96
N ASN A 388 -15.18 -3.90 7.33
CA ASN A 388 -13.86 -3.64 7.89
C ASN A 388 -13.98 -2.60 9.01
N HIS A 389 -14.30 -3.08 10.22
CA HIS A 389 -14.50 -2.19 11.37
C HIS A 389 -13.23 -1.45 11.79
N TYR A 390 -12.04 -2.02 11.57
CA TYR A 390 -10.79 -1.28 11.75
C TYR A 390 -10.77 -0.03 10.86
N SER A 391 -11.01 -0.18 9.55
CA SER A 391 -11.04 0.96 8.62
C SER A 391 -12.15 1.95 8.99
N ARG A 392 -13.37 1.48 9.29
CA ARG A 392 -14.48 2.34 9.76
C ARG A 392 -14.08 3.21 10.96
N ILE A 393 -13.45 2.60 11.97
CA ILE A 393 -13.02 3.28 13.20
C ILE A 393 -11.87 4.25 12.92
N VAL A 394 -10.89 3.85 12.09
CA VAL A 394 -9.75 4.70 11.73
C VAL A 394 -10.21 5.95 10.98
N HIS A 395 -11.10 5.83 9.98
CA HIS A 395 -11.66 7.00 9.30
C HIS A 395 -12.39 7.92 10.28
N ALA A 396 -13.21 7.37 11.18
CA ALA A 396 -13.95 8.15 12.17
C ALA A 396 -13.04 8.90 13.17
N ALA A 397 -11.85 8.35 13.47
CA ALA A 397 -10.89 8.97 14.38
C ALA A 397 -10.04 10.07 13.71
N ASN A 398 -9.94 10.09 12.38
CA ASN A 398 -9.24 11.13 11.63
C ASN A 398 -10.10 12.40 11.56
N ALA A 399 -9.52 13.56 11.84
CA ALA A 399 -10.25 14.83 11.91
C ALA A 399 -10.95 15.18 10.58
N GLY A 400 -10.28 14.91 9.46
CA GLY A 400 -10.83 15.09 8.12
C GLY A 400 -11.57 13.86 7.56
N GLY A 401 -11.74 12.79 8.34
CA GLY A 401 -12.32 11.52 7.88
C GLY A 401 -11.41 10.68 6.97
N LYS A 402 -10.21 11.18 6.63
CA LYS A 402 -9.31 10.58 5.63
C LYS A 402 -8.09 9.91 6.26
N GLY A 403 -7.69 8.77 5.69
CA GLY A 403 -6.48 8.04 6.04
C GLY A 403 -6.46 6.65 5.44
N TYR A 404 -5.31 6.18 4.97
CA TYR A 404 -5.20 4.97 4.16
C TYR A 404 -5.29 3.70 5.04
N ALA A 405 -6.48 3.12 5.22
CA ALA A 405 -6.72 2.11 6.25
C ALA A 405 -6.70 0.65 5.76
N PHE A 406 -6.72 0.42 4.45
CA PHE A 406 -6.59 -0.90 3.82
C PHE A 406 -6.08 -0.72 2.38
N PRO A 407 -5.49 -1.73 1.71
CA PRO A 407 -5.07 -1.60 0.32
C PRO A 407 -6.24 -1.23 -0.59
N TYR A 408 -6.05 -0.30 -1.52
CA TYR A 408 -7.09 0.25 -2.40
C TYR A 408 -8.12 1.16 -1.73
N ASP A 409 -7.80 1.76 -0.59
CA ASP A 409 -8.63 2.81 0.02
C ASP A 409 -8.64 4.11 -0.82
N ASP A 410 -7.73 4.23 -1.78
CA ASP A 410 -7.67 5.28 -2.81
C ASP A 410 -8.70 5.08 -3.94
N VAL A 411 -9.44 3.97 -3.95
CA VAL A 411 -10.63 3.88 -4.81
C VAL A 411 -11.64 4.92 -4.35
N GLU A 412 -11.86 5.95 -5.16
CA GLU A 412 -12.74 7.05 -4.80
C GLU A 412 -14.21 6.63 -4.82
N GLY A 413 -14.95 6.98 -3.75
CA GLY A 413 -16.41 6.93 -3.77
C GLY A 413 -17.02 8.19 -4.36
N GLU A 414 -18.33 8.18 -4.63
CA GLU A 414 -19.04 9.43 -4.90
C GLU A 414 -18.96 10.32 -3.63
N GLY A 415 -18.31 11.48 -3.73
CA GLY A 415 -17.92 12.30 -2.58
C GLY A 415 -16.40 12.45 -2.38
N GLY A 416 -15.59 11.70 -3.14
CA GLY A 416 -14.15 11.86 -3.28
C GLY A 416 -13.30 10.88 -2.47
N ASP A 417 -11.99 10.96 -2.69
CA ASP A 417 -10.98 10.15 -2.01
C ASP A 417 -11.04 10.21 -0.47
N GLN A 418 -10.85 9.04 0.16
CA GLN A 418 -10.77 8.85 1.61
C GLN A 418 -9.38 8.41 2.10
N SER A 419 -8.41 8.18 1.21
CA SER A 419 -7.12 7.58 1.55
C SER A 419 -6.12 8.54 2.21
N GLY A 420 -6.35 9.86 2.14
CA GLY A 420 -5.58 10.82 2.94
C GLY A 420 -4.18 11.07 2.38
N PHE A 421 -4.12 11.59 1.16
CA PHE A 421 -2.89 12.01 0.50
C PHE A 421 -2.86 13.51 0.17
N VAL A 422 -1.65 14.02 -0.08
CA VAL A 422 -1.40 15.30 -0.73
C VAL A 422 -0.55 15.05 -1.98
N ASN A 423 -0.86 15.75 -3.07
CA ASN A 423 -0.04 15.72 -4.27
C ASN A 423 0.00 17.10 -4.95
N ASP A 424 1.09 17.37 -5.67
CA ASP A 424 1.21 18.52 -6.55
C ASP A 424 2.34 18.29 -7.56
N VAL A 425 2.17 18.81 -8.78
CA VAL A 425 3.18 18.76 -9.86
C VAL A 425 4.32 19.77 -9.67
N ASN A 426 4.11 20.80 -8.85
CA ASN A 426 5.07 21.85 -8.53
C ASN A 426 5.19 22.04 -6.99
N PRO A 427 5.63 21.01 -6.25
CA PRO A 427 5.74 21.11 -4.80
C PRO A 427 6.85 22.09 -4.40
N LYS A 428 6.59 22.88 -3.35
CA LYS A 428 7.58 23.79 -2.76
C LYS A 428 8.07 23.30 -1.40
N LEU A 429 7.15 22.82 -0.56
CA LEU A 429 7.46 22.34 0.79
C LEU A 429 6.43 21.29 1.20
N LEU A 430 6.91 20.09 1.53
CA LEU A 430 6.12 19.12 2.29
C LEU A 430 6.36 19.37 3.78
N THR A 431 5.30 19.48 4.55
CA THR A 431 5.34 19.55 6.01
C THR A 431 4.78 18.25 6.57
N VAL A 432 5.55 17.58 7.43
CA VAL A 432 5.16 16.33 8.09
C VAL A 432 5.15 16.60 9.59
N THR A 433 3.96 16.53 10.19
CA THR A 433 3.76 16.86 11.60
C THR A 433 3.56 15.60 12.42
N VAL A 434 4.28 15.46 13.53
CA VAL A 434 4.17 14.36 14.49
C VAL A 434 3.49 14.85 15.77
N GLY A 435 2.51 14.08 16.25
CA GLY A 435 1.77 14.37 17.48
C GLY A 435 0.37 14.95 17.27
N GLY A 436 -0.09 15.04 16.01
CA GLY A 436 -1.38 15.62 15.63
C GLY A 436 -1.30 17.13 15.35
N LEU A 437 -2.24 17.65 14.56
CA LEU A 437 -2.41 19.10 14.32
C LEU A 437 -3.14 19.79 15.46
#